data_AF-F8GE27-F1
#
_entry.id   AF-F8GE27-F1
#
_cell.length_a   1.000
_cell.length_b   1.000
_cell.length_c   1.000
_cell.angle_alpha   90.00
_cell.angle_beta   90.00
_cell.angle_gamma   90.00
#
_symmetry.space_group_name_H-M   'P 1'
#
loop_
_entity.id
_entity.type
_entity.pdbx_description
1 polymer ?
#
loop_
_entity_poly.entity_id
_entity_poly.type
_entity_poly.pdbx_seq_one_letter_code
_entity_poly.pdbx_strand_id
1 'polypeptide(L)'
;MKRNNFLFIALILFSCLAQAGVYKHIDERGNVTYSNIPSSNSKKIDLPPIVVVPSTDSGDIDDRIIKRRENARIEEQREQMQSKISEEENRLNEVKSEYKEGIPDRLGSERNYQRYLNRVERLREEISVREKNLNMLRNELEKLPGKSN
;
A
#
# COMPACT_ATOMS: atom_id res chain seq x y z
N MET A 1 -37.51 -34.24 58.00
CA MET A 1 -37.18 -34.58 56.59
C MET A 1 -35.99 -33.74 56.10
N LYS A 2 -34.73 -34.10 56.41
CA LYS A 2 -33.53 -33.36 55.92
C LYS A 2 -32.31 -34.26 55.64
N ARG A 3 -32.50 -35.57 55.42
CA ARG A 3 -31.41 -36.55 55.26
C ARG A 3 -31.15 -36.96 53.79
N ASN A 4 -32.04 -36.59 52.86
CA ASN A 4 -31.93 -36.93 51.43
C ASN A 4 -31.14 -35.93 50.58
N ASN A 5 -30.98 -34.67 51.01
CA ASN A 5 -30.24 -33.67 50.21
C ASN A 5 -28.72 -33.85 50.28
N PHE A 6 -28.20 -34.49 51.34
CA PHE A 6 -26.76 -34.74 51.48
C PHE A 6 -26.26 -35.82 50.50
N LEU A 7 -27.11 -36.80 50.18
CA LEU A 7 -26.82 -37.87 49.21
C LEU A 7 -26.78 -37.33 47.77
N PHE A 8 -27.62 -36.36 47.42
CA PHE A 8 -27.61 -35.72 46.10
C PHE A 8 -26.40 -34.82 45.86
N ILE A 9 -25.93 -34.11 46.90
CA ILE A 9 -24.74 -33.24 46.79
C ILE A 9 -23.46 -34.08 46.63
N ALA A 10 -23.37 -35.23 47.30
CA ALA A 10 -22.24 -36.15 47.16
C ALA A 10 -22.14 -36.79 45.76
N LEU A 11 -23.29 -37.04 45.10
CA LEU A 11 -23.33 -37.66 43.78
C LEU A 11 -22.89 -36.70 42.65
N ILE A 12 -23.12 -35.39 42.81
CA ILE A 12 -22.74 -34.35 41.83
C ILE A 12 -21.23 -34.07 41.88
N LEU A 13 -20.60 -34.19 43.05
CA LEU A 13 -19.15 -33.99 43.22
C LEU A 13 -18.30 -35.10 42.57
N PHE A 14 -18.88 -36.27 42.27
CA PHE A 14 -18.15 -37.40 41.69
C PHE A 14 -18.09 -37.37 40.15
N SER A 15 -18.86 -36.52 39.49
CA SER A 15 -19.08 -36.58 38.04
C SER A 15 -18.09 -35.79 37.18
N CYS A 16 -17.03 -35.18 37.72
CA CYS A 16 -16.11 -34.38 36.90
C CYS A 16 -14.65 -34.37 37.40
N LEU A 17 -13.99 -35.53 37.34
CA LEU A 17 -12.52 -35.59 37.30
C LEU A 17 -12.08 -36.04 35.91
N ALA A 18 -12.28 -35.19 34.91
CA ALA A 18 -11.65 -35.36 33.61
C ALA A 18 -10.15 -35.06 33.77
N GLN A 19 -9.33 -36.11 33.88
CA GLN A 19 -7.87 -35.98 33.96
C GLN A 19 -7.32 -35.66 32.56
N ALA A 20 -7.12 -34.37 32.27
CA ALA A 20 -6.44 -33.91 31.06
C ALA A 20 -4.92 -34.16 31.19
N GLY A 21 -4.39 -35.07 30.38
CA GLY A 21 -2.96 -35.35 30.31
C GLY A 21 -2.63 -36.01 28.96
N VAL A 22 -1.41 -35.81 28.48
CA VAL A 22 -0.94 -36.46 27.24
C VAL A 22 -0.16 -37.71 27.62
N TYR A 23 -0.51 -38.83 27.00
CA TYR A 23 0.06 -40.14 27.27
C TYR A 23 0.79 -40.64 26.03
N LYS A 24 1.97 -41.21 26.21
CA LYS A 24 2.73 -41.88 25.16
C LYS A 24 2.53 -43.38 25.26
N HIS A 25 2.05 -43.98 24.19
CA HIS A 25 1.92 -45.42 24.04
C HIS A 25 3.00 -45.95 23.08
N ILE A 26 3.50 -47.15 23.36
CA ILE A 26 4.48 -47.85 22.52
C ILE A 26 3.90 -49.24 22.20
N ASP A 27 3.59 -49.47 20.92
CA ASP A 27 3.05 -50.75 20.46
C ASP A 27 4.15 -51.84 20.45
N GLU A 28 3.75 -53.12 20.35
CA GLU A 28 4.67 -54.28 20.23
C GLU A 28 5.63 -54.17 19.03
N ARG A 29 5.27 -53.38 18.01
CA ARG A 29 6.09 -53.10 16.83
C ARG A 29 7.06 -51.91 17.03
N GLY A 30 7.08 -51.30 18.21
CA GLY A 30 7.92 -50.15 18.54
C GLY A 30 7.37 -48.79 18.09
N ASN A 31 6.14 -48.73 17.59
CA ASN A 31 5.52 -47.48 17.14
C ASN A 31 5.05 -46.62 18.32
N VAL A 32 5.28 -45.30 18.23
CA VAL A 32 4.91 -44.34 19.28
C VAL A 32 3.66 -43.56 18.90
N THR A 33 2.65 -43.58 19.77
CA THR A 33 1.43 -42.78 19.61
C THR A 33 1.16 -41.91 20.85
N TYR A 34 0.70 -40.68 20.63
CA TYR A 34 0.31 -39.76 21.71
C TYR A 34 -1.21 -39.66 21.78
N SER A 35 -1.78 -39.82 22.96
CA SER A 35 -3.23 -39.80 23.18
C SER A 35 -3.60 -38.99 24.42
N ASN A 36 -4.80 -38.42 24.43
CA ASN A 36 -5.37 -37.70 25.57
C ASN A 36 -6.16 -38.64 26.51
N ILE A 37 -6.12 -39.95 26.26
CA ILE A 37 -6.81 -40.98 27.04
C ILE A 37 -5.77 -42.01 27.52
N PRO A 38 -5.76 -42.39 28.81
CA PRO A 38 -4.84 -43.41 29.31
C PRO A 38 -5.17 -44.78 28.70
N SER A 39 -4.16 -45.43 28.10
CA SER A 39 -4.26 -46.80 27.57
C SER A 39 -3.31 -47.76 28.29
N SER A 40 -3.52 -49.07 28.13
CA SER A 40 -2.61 -50.11 28.64
C SER A 40 -1.19 -49.86 28.13
N ASN A 41 -0.17 -49.96 28.98
CA ASN A 41 1.24 -49.63 28.67
C ASN A 41 1.53 -48.17 28.25
N SER A 42 0.65 -47.21 28.53
CA SER A 42 0.93 -45.79 28.27
C SER A 42 1.67 -45.11 29.42
N LYS A 43 2.67 -44.28 29.09
CA LYS A 43 3.40 -43.45 30.04
C LYS A 43 2.87 -42.02 29.96
N LYS A 44 2.38 -41.49 31.08
CA LYS A 44 1.97 -40.08 31.18
C LYS A 44 3.19 -39.19 30.95
N ILE A 45 3.03 -38.20 30.07
CA ILE A 45 4.05 -37.19 29.81
C ILE A 45 3.64 -35.91 30.51
N ASP A 46 4.60 -35.33 31.22
CA ASP A 46 4.50 -33.97 31.72
C ASP A 46 5.08 -33.04 30.66
N LEU A 47 4.23 -32.30 29.96
CA LEU A 47 4.66 -31.34 28.95
C LEU A 47 4.92 -29.99 29.64
N PRO A 48 5.99 -29.27 29.24
CA PRO A 48 6.19 -27.92 29.73
C PRO A 48 5.00 -27.03 29.33
N PRO A 49 4.66 -26.03 30.16
CA PRO A 49 3.59 -25.10 29.83
C PRO A 49 3.91 -24.36 28.53
N ILE A 50 2.91 -24.23 27.65
CA ILE A 50 3.05 -23.41 26.44
C ILE A 50 3.21 -21.96 26.87
N VAL A 51 4.37 -21.37 26.58
CA VAL A 51 4.61 -19.94 26.80
C VAL A 51 4.01 -19.19 25.62
N VAL A 52 2.90 -18.49 25.86
CA VAL A 52 2.30 -17.58 24.88
C VAL A 52 2.85 -16.18 25.14
N VAL A 53 3.48 -15.59 24.13
CA VAL A 53 3.99 -14.21 24.20
C VAL A 53 2.90 -13.27 23.67
N PRO A 54 2.55 -12.19 24.38
CA PRO A 54 1.56 -11.22 23.89
C PRO A 54 2.08 -10.48 22.66
N SER A 55 1.18 -10.13 21.74
CA SER A 55 1.50 -9.28 20.59
C SER A 55 1.94 -7.89 21.04
N THR A 56 2.99 -7.35 20.42
CA THR A 56 3.44 -5.98 20.65
C THR A 56 2.63 -5.02 19.78
N ASP A 57 2.27 -3.86 20.33
CA ASP A 57 1.59 -2.80 19.58
C ASP A 57 2.52 -2.22 18.51
N SER A 58 2.12 -2.33 17.24
CA SER A 58 2.87 -1.85 16.07
C SER A 58 2.33 -0.54 15.50
N GLY A 59 1.33 0.09 16.12
CA GLY A 59 0.63 1.25 15.56
C GLY A 59 1.55 2.38 15.08
N ASP A 60 2.54 2.77 15.90
CA ASP A 60 3.50 3.84 15.54
C ASP A 60 4.40 3.47 14.35
N ILE A 61 4.76 2.18 14.24
CA ILE A 61 5.55 1.67 13.11
C ILE A 61 4.71 1.70 11.83
N ASP A 62 3.46 1.26 11.93
CA ASP A 62 2.53 1.22 10.80
C ASP A 62 2.22 2.64 10.29
N ASP A 63 1.97 3.59 11.18
CA ASP A 63 1.76 5.01 10.85
C ASP A 63 2.99 5.62 10.17
N ARG A 64 4.20 5.31 10.67
CA ARG A 64 5.45 5.76 10.05
C ARG A 64 5.63 5.18 8.65
N ILE A 65 5.25 3.91 8.43
CA ILE A 65 5.31 3.27 7.11
C ILE A 65 4.30 3.93 6.17
N ILE A 66 3.08 4.20 6.63
CA ILE A 66 2.03 4.88 5.84
C ILE A 66 2.52 6.27 5.41
N LYS A 67 3.01 7.08 6.36
CA LYS A 67 3.56 8.42 6.06
C LYS A 67 4.72 8.37 5.07
N ARG A 68 5.62 7.39 5.19
CA ARG A 68 6.73 7.21 4.23
C ARG A 68 6.21 6.89 2.82
N ARG A 69 5.21 6.02 2.70
CA ARG A 69 4.60 5.68 1.39
C ARG A 69 3.87 6.85 0.77
N GLU A 70 3.15 7.62 1.57
CA GLU A 70 2.45 8.83 1.11
C GLU A 70 3.44 9.87 0.59
N ASN A 71 4.50 10.16 1.35
CA ASN A 71 5.55 11.08 0.92
C ASN A 71 6.23 10.63 -0.39
N ALA A 72 6.49 9.33 -0.54
CA ALA A 72 7.08 8.80 -1.78
C ALA A 72 6.14 9.00 -2.99
N ARG A 73 4.83 8.78 -2.82
CA ARG A 73 3.84 9.02 -3.87
C ARG A 73 3.73 10.50 -4.24
N ILE A 74 3.75 11.38 -3.24
CA ILE A 74 3.72 12.84 -3.47
C ILE A 74 4.96 13.26 -4.26
N GLU A 75 6.14 12.75 -3.90
CA GLU A 75 7.38 13.05 -4.62
C GLU A 75 7.31 12.58 -6.08
N GLU A 76 6.87 11.35 -6.31
CA GLU A 76 6.68 10.80 -7.66
C GLU A 76 5.69 11.65 -8.48
N GLN A 77 4.57 12.06 -7.89
CA GLN A 77 3.59 12.93 -8.54
C GLN A 77 4.20 14.30 -8.90
N ARG A 78 5.02 14.88 -8.03
CA ARG A 78 5.71 16.15 -8.29
C ARG A 78 6.72 16.00 -9.41
N GLU A 79 7.53 14.94 -9.41
CA GLU A 79 8.51 14.65 -10.47
C GLU A 79 7.81 14.48 -11.83
N GLN A 80 6.73 13.70 -11.88
CA GLN A 80 5.92 13.54 -13.09
C GLN A 80 5.35 14.87 -13.58
N MET A 81 4.87 15.72 -12.67
CA MET A 81 4.33 17.04 -13.02
C MET A 81 5.43 17.98 -13.53
N GLN A 82 6.60 17.99 -12.91
CA GLN A 82 7.76 18.77 -13.37
C GLN A 82 8.24 18.30 -14.74
N SER A 83 8.26 16.99 -15.00
CA SER A 83 8.58 16.43 -16.31
C SER A 83 7.61 16.93 -17.39
N LYS A 84 6.31 16.94 -17.12
CA LYS A 84 5.30 17.50 -18.03
C LYS A 84 5.49 19.00 -18.29
N ILE A 85 5.83 19.77 -17.25
CA ILE A 85 6.13 21.20 -17.39
C ILE A 85 7.34 21.40 -18.31
N SER A 86 8.42 20.64 -18.10
CA SER A 86 9.63 20.69 -18.92
C SER A 86 9.34 20.32 -20.39
N GLU A 87 8.55 19.28 -20.62
CA GLU A 87 8.12 18.88 -21.96
C GLU A 87 7.31 19.98 -22.66
N GLU A 88 6.36 20.61 -21.95
CA GLU A 88 5.54 21.68 -22.51
C GLU A 88 6.35 22.96 -22.75
N GLU A 89 7.32 23.28 -21.87
CA GLU A 89 8.29 24.36 -22.05
C GLU A 89 9.15 24.15 -23.31
N ASN A 90 9.65 22.92 -23.53
CA ASN A 90 10.43 22.60 -24.72
C ASN A 90 9.59 22.77 -25.99
N ARG A 91 8.37 22.24 -26.01
CA ARG A 91 7.43 22.42 -27.15
C ARG A 91 7.11 23.88 -27.40
N LEU A 92 6.90 24.67 -26.34
CA LEU A 92 6.65 26.11 -26.46
C LEU A 92 7.86 26.81 -27.08
N ASN A 93 9.07 26.46 -26.66
CA ASN A 93 10.31 27.02 -27.19
C ASN A 93 10.52 26.65 -28.66
N GLU A 94 10.23 25.40 -29.06
CA GLU A 94 10.26 24.98 -30.45
C GLU A 94 9.34 25.84 -31.32
N VAL A 95 8.07 25.99 -30.92
CA VAL A 95 7.11 26.81 -31.68
C VAL A 95 7.51 28.29 -31.68
N LYS A 96 8.00 28.83 -30.56
CA LYS A 96 8.51 30.22 -30.50
C LYS A 96 9.71 30.43 -31.42
N SER A 97 10.60 29.45 -31.50
CA SER A 97 11.77 29.50 -32.40
C SER A 97 11.36 29.44 -33.87
N GLU A 98 10.31 28.70 -34.22
CA GLU A 98 9.76 28.71 -35.57
C GLU A 98 9.08 30.06 -35.85
N TYR A 99 8.31 30.59 -34.90
CA TYR A 99 7.56 31.84 -35.01
C TYR A 99 8.45 33.07 -35.18
N LYS A 100 9.69 33.06 -34.64
CA LYS A 100 10.68 34.14 -34.76
C LYS A 100 10.08 35.54 -34.53
N GLU A 101 9.44 35.71 -33.38
CA GLU A 101 8.83 37.00 -32.99
C GLU A 101 7.77 37.53 -33.99
N GLY A 102 7.13 36.64 -34.74
CA GLY A 102 6.09 36.99 -35.72
C GLY A 102 6.59 37.12 -37.15
N ILE A 103 7.89 36.88 -37.37
CA ILE A 103 8.51 36.91 -38.69
C ILE A 103 9.19 35.56 -38.96
N PRO A 104 8.42 34.45 -39.05
CA PRO A 104 8.97 33.15 -39.39
C PRO A 104 9.56 33.19 -40.80
N ASP A 105 10.59 32.37 -41.04
CA ASP A 105 11.17 32.24 -42.39
C ASP A 105 10.11 31.67 -43.34
N ARG A 106 10.09 32.19 -44.57
CA ARG A 106 9.16 31.71 -45.59
C ARG A 106 9.62 30.36 -46.13
N LEU A 107 8.72 29.39 -46.12
CA LEU A 107 8.99 28.05 -46.61
C LEU A 107 8.82 27.99 -48.13
N GLY A 108 9.63 27.17 -48.81
CA GLY A 108 9.50 26.97 -50.27
C GLY A 108 8.15 26.40 -50.70
N SER A 109 7.42 25.75 -49.79
CA SER A 109 6.06 25.26 -49.99
C SER A 109 4.99 26.37 -49.97
N GLU A 110 5.31 27.56 -49.46
CA GLU A 110 4.40 28.71 -49.32
C GLU A 110 4.40 29.59 -50.58
N ARG A 111 4.03 28.97 -51.70
CA ARG A 111 3.92 29.65 -53.01
C ARG A 111 2.97 30.86 -52.97
N ASN A 112 1.90 30.78 -52.18
CA ASN A 112 0.95 31.86 -51.96
C ASN A 112 1.23 32.55 -50.61
N TYR A 113 1.25 33.89 -50.60
CA TYR A 113 1.44 34.69 -49.39
C TYR A 113 0.38 34.44 -48.31
N GLN A 114 -0.87 34.14 -48.69
CA GLN A 114 -1.92 33.82 -47.73
C GLN A 114 -1.59 32.56 -46.89
N ARG A 115 -0.88 31.57 -47.48
CA ARG A 115 -0.47 30.37 -46.73
C ARG A 115 0.53 30.71 -45.63
N TYR A 116 1.45 31.64 -45.92
CA TYR A 116 2.38 32.16 -44.93
C TYR A 116 1.64 32.85 -43.79
N LEU A 117 0.72 33.78 -44.11
CA LEU A 117 -0.09 34.47 -43.10
C LEU A 117 -0.88 33.50 -42.21
N ASN A 118 -1.53 32.50 -42.82
CA ASN A 118 -2.27 31.49 -42.06
C ASN A 118 -1.35 30.67 -41.14
N ARG A 119 -0.11 30.35 -41.57
CA ARG A 119 0.86 29.66 -40.71
C ARG A 119 1.31 30.56 -39.55
N VAL A 120 1.62 31.82 -39.82
CA VAL A 120 1.99 32.80 -38.77
C VAL A 120 0.90 32.89 -37.72
N GLU A 121 -0.37 32.98 -38.14
CA GLU A 121 -1.52 33.01 -37.24
C GLU A 121 -1.64 31.72 -36.42
N ARG A 122 -1.52 30.54 -37.07
CA ARG A 122 -1.54 29.24 -36.38
C ARG A 122 -0.44 29.12 -35.35
N LEU A 123 0.80 29.52 -35.67
CA LEU A 123 1.94 29.50 -34.74
C LEU A 123 1.67 30.40 -33.52
N ARG A 124 1.11 31.58 -33.75
CA ARG A 124 0.72 32.52 -32.67
C ARG A 124 -0.35 31.92 -31.76
N GLU A 125 -1.37 31.28 -32.33
CA GLU A 125 -2.42 30.59 -31.57
C GLU A 125 -1.85 29.42 -30.77
N GLU A 126 -0.98 28.62 -31.39
CA GLU A 126 -0.29 27.51 -30.73
C GLU A 126 0.54 27.97 -29.52
N ILE A 127 1.26 29.09 -29.66
CA ILE A 127 2.01 29.70 -28.56
C ILE A 127 1.06 30.08 -27.42
N SER A 128 -0.04 30.77 -27.73
CA SER A 128 -1.04 31.18 -26.73
C SER A 128 -1.65 30.00 -25.98
N VAL A 129 -1.97 28.91 -26.69
CA VAL A 129 -2.51 27.69 -26.08
C VAL A 129 -1.48 27.03 -25.16
N ARG A 130 -0.23 26.88 -25.63
CA ARG A 130 0.83 26.27 -24.81
C ARG A 130 1.19 27.08 -23.58
N GLU A 131 1.23 28.42 -23.69
CA GLU A 131 1.44 29.29 -22.53
C GLU A 131 0.34 29.12 -21.47
N LYS A 132 -0.92 28.96 -21.89
CA LYS A 132 -2.03 28.64 -20.98
C LYS A 132 -1.85 27.27 -20.33
N ASN A 133 -1.52 26.24 -21.10
CA ASN A 133 -1.28 24.89 -20.58
C ASN A 133 -0.17 24.89 -19.53
N LEU A 134 0.94 25.54 -19.84
CA LEU A 134 2.09 25.67 -18.96
C LEU A 134 1.71 26.36 -17.63
N ASN A 135 0.92 27.43 -17.70
CA ASN A 135 0.39 28.07 -16.49
C ASN A 135 -0.53 27.14 -15.69
N MET A 136 -1.39 26.36 -16.36
CA MET A 136 -2.24 25.37 -15.68
C MET A 136 -1.39 24.30 -14.96
N LEU A 137 -0.38 23.75 -15.63
CA LEU A 137 0.51 22.74 -15.06
C LEU A 137 1.30 23.29 -13.86
N ARG A 138 1.80 24.54 -13.95
CA ARG A 138 2.48 25.21 -12.83
C ARG A 138 1.54 25.41 -11.63
N ASN A 139 0.31 25.84 -11.88
CA ASN A 139 -0.70 25.99 -10.82
C ASN A 139 -1.07 24.63 -10.19
N GLU A 140 -1.10 23.55 -10.97
CA GLU A 140 -1.32 22.20 -10.45
C GLU A 140 -0.15 21.73 -9.57
N LEU A 141 1.10 22.01 -9.98
CA LEU A 141 2.28 21.69 -9.18
C LEU A 141 2.27 22.44 -7.82
N GLU A 142 1.83 23.69 -7.80
CA GLU A 142 1.71 24.48 -6.56
C GLU A 142 0.64 23.93 -5.61
N LYS A 143 -0.43 23.32 -6.15
CA LYS A 143 -1.49 22.69 -5.35
C LYS A 143 -1.04 21.36 -4.72
N LEU A 144 0.02 20.73 -5.21
CA LEU A 144 0.52 19.50 -4.62
C LEU A 144 1.11 19.76 -3.23
N PRO A 145 0.80 18.93 -2.23
CA PRO A 145 1.25 19.15 -0.86
C PRO A 145 2.76 19.28 -0.80
N GLY A 146 3.22 20.37 -0.16
CA GLY A 146 4.62 20.60 0.16
C GLY A 146 5.20 19.41 0.92
N LYS A 147 6.48 19.09 0.69
CA LYS A 147 7.21 18.14 1.53
C LYS A 147 7.09 18.61 2.99
N SER A 148 6.25 17.96 3.80
CA SER A 148 6.16 18.30 5.22
C SER A 148 7.50 17.94 5.84
N ASN A 149 8.28 18.94 6.25
CA ASN A 149 9.49 18.73 7.04
C ASN A 149 9.14 18.07 8.39
#